data_AF-A0A087YJ68-F1
#
_entry.id   AF-A0A087YJ68-F1
#
_cell.length_a   1.000
_cell.length_b   1.000
_cell.length_c   1.000
_cell.angle_alpha   90.00
_cell.angle_beta   90.00
_cell.angle_gamma   90.00
#
_symmetry.space_group_name_H-M   'P 1'
#
loop_
_entity.id
_entity.type
_entity.pdbx_description
1 polymer ?
#
loop_
_entity_poly.entity_id
_entity_poly.type
_entity_poly.pdbx_seq_one_letter_code
_entity_poly.pdbx_strand_id
1 'polypeptide(L)'
;MPSSSPHVPVPRPSYSQARENLVRAIPPKLLCLLACGGKDCRYEGPECWKSNQQVIRGLFSSWVTDDIIAMARPSNQLIKKYNIIEQFQRLKIRSIINMQLPGEHAHCGPPLDLDSGFTYSPQTFMDNKIYFYNFGMPDFGVSSLVGIIDGVKVLAFAVKEGRVAVHCHAGLGRTGVLIACYLVYTLRISPSEAVHYVRIKRPRSIQTRSQINQVFDFARLLGTQLTQYPDLSLRHGAPFTLQHYLNRQALLLHGREARRLRHTPKVVYLLCVRLSCLALGLASPPEVHAELEKRSALRVLSRAVRETLVSKQYLPLLSEGRKGSWAGSGSVSSWDEPLGFLERKREVLLDKRSYSESDVTKIIVYEVKRIRNC
;
A
#
# COMPACT_ATOMS: atom_id res chain seq x y z
N MET A 1 21.44 -2.91 28.21
CA MET A 1 20.02 -2.56 28.04
C MET A 1 19.80 -2.33 26.56
N PRO A 2 19.32 -3.32 25.78
CA PRO A 2 19.18 -3.15 24.34
C PRO A 2 18.02 -2.19 24.05
N SER A 3 18.32 -1.12 23.32
CA SER A 3 17.37 -0.11 22.88
C SER A 3 16.44 -0.70 21.82
N SER A 4 15.18 -0.91 22.19
CA SER A 4 14.13 -1.33 21.27
C SER A 4 13.97 -0.32 20.13
N SER A 5 14.25 -0.74 18.90
CA SER A 5 13.75 -0.04 17.72
C SER A 5 12.22 0.05 17.84
N PRO A 6 11.61 1.21 17.55
CA PRO A 6 10.18 1.39 17.76
C PRO A 6 9.38 0.58 16.76
N HIS A 7 8.91 -0.59 17.19
CA HIS A 7 8.11 -1.46 16.36
C HIS A 7 6.66 -0.97 16.37
N VAL A 8 6.16 -0.49 15.21
CA VAL A 8 4.75 -0.11 15.08
C VAL A 8 3.87 -1.34 15.34
N PRO A 9 2.87 -1.28 16.25
CA PRO A 9 2.04 -2.42 16.61
C PRO A 9 1.31 -3.01 15.41
N VAL A 10 1.12 -4.33 15.40
CA VAL A 10 0.33 -5.00 14.36
C VAL A 10 -1.13 -4.51 14.42
N PRO A 11 -1.70 -4.01 13.30
CA PRO A 11 -3.08 -3.54 13.27
C PRO A 11 -4.08 -4.65 13.61
N ARG A 12 -5.09 -4.30 14.41
CA ARG A 12 -6.26 -5.16 14.68
C ARG A 12 -7.37 -4.89 13.64
N PRO A 13 -8.18 -5.89 13.25
CA PRO A 13 -9.33 -5.68 12.38
C PRO A 13 -10.33 -4.75 13.06
N SER A 14 -11.00 -3.93 12.27
CA SER A 14 -12.10 -3.09 12.78
C SER A 14 -13.38 -3.91 12.98
N TYR A 15 -13.51 -5.04 12.28
CA TYR A 15 -14.62 -5.97 12.45
C TYR A 15 -14.25 -7.07 13.43
N SER A 16 -15.21 -7.48 14.26
CA SER A 16 -15.07 -8.69 15.07
C SER A 16 -15.17 -9.93 14.18
N GLN A 17 -14.61 -11.05 14.64
CA GLN A 17 -14.70 -12.31 13.91
C GLN A 17 -16.16 -12.77 13.73
N ALA A 18 -17.01 -12.56 14.74
CA ALA A 18 -18.45 -12.81 14.64
C ALA A 18 -19.10 -11.99 13.52
N ARG A 19 -18.76 -10.70 13.41
CA ARG A 19 -19.26 -9.84 12.33
C ARG A 19 -18.78 -10.28 10.96
N GLU A 20 -17.50 -10.63 10.83
CA GLU A 20 -16.96 -11.14 9.55
C GLU A 20 -17.66 -12.43 9.11
N ASN A 21 -17.89 -13.37 10.04
CA ASN A 21 -18.61 -14.62 9.76
C ASN A 21 -20.06 -14.35 9.35
N LEU A 22 -20.74 -13.45 10.06
CA LEU A 22 -22.12 -13.06 9.73
C LEU A 22 -22.21 -12.47 8.32
N VAL A 23 -21.32 -11.54 7.98
CA VAL A 23 -21.30 -10.89 6.66
C VAL A 23 -21.06 -11.89 5.53
N ARG A 24 -20.25 -12.93 5.77
CA ARG A 24 -20.00 -14.00 4.78
C ARG A 24 -21.19 -14.96 4.61
N ALA A 25 -21.98 -15.15 5.66
CA ALA A 25 -23.12 -16.07 5.63
C ALA A 25 -24.40 -15.44 5.05
N ILE A 26 -24.52 -14.11 5.11
CA ILE A 26 -25.73 -13.40 4.64
C ILE A 26 -25.72 -13.27 3.11
N PRO A 27 -26.81 -13.65 2.41
CA PRO A 27 -26.96 -13.40 0.97
C PRO A 27 -26.78 -11.92 0.60
N PRO A 28 -26.16 -11.58 -0.56
CA PRO A 28 -25.83 -10.19 -0.92
C PRO A 28 -27.01 -9.20 -0.87
N LYS A 29 -28.23 -9.64 -1.22
CA LYS A 29 -29.44 -8.81 -1.15
C LYS A 29 -29.78 -8.41 0.29
N LEU A 30 -29.71 -9.36 1.22
CA LEU A 30 -29.99 -9.14 2.64
C LEU A 30 -28.84 -8.37 3.32
N LEU A 31 -27.61 -8.49 2.81
CA LEU A 31 -26.45 -7.78 3.34
C LEU A 31 -26.60 -6.25 3.20
N CYS A 32 -27.16 -5.79 2.07
CA CYS A 32 -27.46 -4.36 1.87
C CYS A 32 -28.40 -3.84 2.95
N LEU A 33 -29.50 -4.57 3.19
CA LEU A 33 -30.51 -4.19 4.17
C LEU A 33 -29.96 -4.23 5.60
N LEU A 34 -29.34 -5.35 5.99
CA LEU A 34 -28.98 -5.63 7.38
C LEU A 34 -27.66 -4.97 7.82
N ALA A 35 -26.69 -4.82 6.91
CA ALA A 35 -25.36 -4.31 7.27
C ALA A 35 -25.08 -2.88 6.78
N CYS A 36 -25.76 -2.43 5.71
CA CYS A 36 -25.50 -1.13 5.08
C CYS A 36 -26.62 -0.10 5.28
N GLY A 37 -27.86 -0.54 5.52
CA GLY A 37 -29.05 0.33 5.65
C GLY A 37 -29.93 0.37 4.39
N GLY A 38 -29.67 -0.45 3.38
CA GLY A 38 -30.48 -0.55 2.17
C GLY A 38 -30.59 0.78 1.41
N LYS A 39 -31.80 1.18 1.04
CA LYS A 39 -32.05 2.45 0.33
C LYS A 39 -31.56 3.68 1.10
N ASP A 40 -31.60 3.62 2.43
CA ASP A 40 -31.13 4.69 3.32
C ASP A 40 -29.67 4.49 3.74
N CYS A 41 -28.88 3.79 2.92
CA CYS A 41 -27.47 3.58 3.21
C CYS A 41 -26.76 4.91 3.40
N ARG A 42 -26.17 5.11 4.59
CA ARG A 42 -25.45 6.34 4.96
C ARG A 42 -24.30 6.73 4.04
N TYR A 43 -23.80 5.82 3.20
CA TYR A 43 -22.70 6.08 2.27
C TYR A 43 -23.16 6.50 0.87
N GLU A 44 -24.47 6.50 0.61
CA GLU A 44 -25.10 6.85 -0.67
C GLU A 44 -25.56 8.31 -0.72
N GLY A 45 -25.07 9.14 0.20
CA GLY A 45 -25.41 10.54 0.31
C GLY A 45 -24.59 11.30 1.36
N PRO A 46 -24.66 12.64 1.36
CA PRO A 46 -23.89 13.50 2.27
C PRO A 46 -24.51 13.68 3.65
N GLU A 47 -25.77 13.31 3.87
CA GLU A 47 -26.58 13.70 5.02
C GLU A 47 -25.96 13.27 6.36
N CYS A 48 -25.25 12.14 6.36
CA CYS A 48 -24.59 11.58 7.53
C CYS A 48 -23.17 12.11 7.80
N TRP A 49 -22.67 13.08 7.01
CA TRP A 49 -21.26 13.45 6.98
C TRP A 49 -21.05 14.95 7.16
N LYS A 50 -20.09 15.31 7.99
CA LYS A 50 -19.71 16.71 8.22
C LYS A 50 -18.99 17.28 6.99
N SER A 51 -18.95 18.62 6.91
CA SER A 51 -18.26 19.35 5.85
C SER A 51 -16.80 18.92 5.64
N ASN A 52 -16.06 18.65 6.72
CA ASN A 52 -14.67 18.18 6.68
C ASN A 52 -14.50 16.70 6.30
N GLN A 53 -15.61 15.95 6.16
CA GLN A 53 -15.65 14.57 5.68
C GLN A 53 -16.19 14.48 4.24
N GLN A 54 -16.26 15.61 3.55
CA GLN A 54 -16.75 15.75 2.19
C GLN A 54 -15.78 16.64 1.38
N VAL A 55 -14.54 16.16 1.19
CA VAL A 55 -13.57 16.81 0.29
C VAL A 55 -14.19 17.03 -1.09
N ILE A 56 -14.91 16.03 -1.59
CA ILE A 56 -15.85 16.16 -2.69
C ILE A 56 -17.24 16.30 -2.08
N ARG A 57 -17.87 17.46 -2.25
CA ARG A 57 -19.22 17.74 -1.75
C ARG A 57 -20.21 16.74 -2.33
N GLY A 58 -21.10 16.24 -1.47
CA GLY A 58 -22.05 15.18 -1.84
C GLY A 58 -21.55 13.77 -1.53
N LEU A 59 -20.25 13.56 -1.26
CA LEU A 59 -19.67 12.25 -1.02
C LEU A 59 -18.88 12.19 0.29
N PHE A 60 -18.99 11.07 1.01
CA PHE A 60 -18.07 10.77 2.11
C PHE A 60 -16.66 10.55 1.60
N SER A 61 -15.77 11.53 1.79
CA SER A 61 -14.45 11.57 1.15
C SER A 61 -13.40 12.26 2.01
N SER A 62 -12.16 11.78 1.98
CA SER A 62 -11.02 12.41 2.64
C SER A 62 -9.71 12.23 1.88
N TRP A 63 -8.82 13.22 2.01
CA TRP A 63 -7.44 13.12 1.53
C TRP A 63 -6.67 12.08 2.36
N VAL A 64 -6.09 11.10 1.68
CA VAL A 64 -5.18 10.14 2.30
C VAL A 64 -3.73 10.60 2.13
N THR A 65 -3.38 11.09 0.94
CA THR A 65 -2.14 11.85 0.67
C THR A 65 -2.53 13.17 0.00
N ASP A 66 -1.56 13.99 -0.42
CA ASP A 66 -1.85 15.23 -1.17
C ASP A 66 -2.37 14.98 -2.60
N ASP A 67 -2.19 13.75 -3.09
CA ASP A 67 -2.55 13.33 -4.45
C ASP A 67 -3.66 12.27 -4.49
N ILE A 68 -4.02 11.67 -3.36
CA ILE A 68 -4.98 10.56 -3.30
C ILE A 68 -6.15 10.89 -2.38
N ILE A 69 -7.36 10.84 -2.94
CA ILE A 69 -8.62 10.91 -2.21
C ILE A 69 -9.21 9.50 -2.07
N ALA A 70 -9.59 9.12 -0.86
CA ALA A 70 -10.47 7.98 -0.63
C ALA A 70 -11.91 8.48 -0.50
N MET A 71 -12.84 7.90 -1.27
CA MET A 71 -14.25 8.32 -1.26
C MET A 71 -15.22 7.13 -1.31
N ALA A 72 -16.46 7.36 -0.87
CA ALA A 72 -17.59 6.49 -1.19
C ALA A 72 -17.93 6.59 -2.69
N ARG A 73 -18.65 5.59 -3.22
CA ARG A 73 -19.05 5.62 -4.63
C ARG A 73 -19.95 6.81 -4.93
N PRO A 74 -19.80 7.46 -6.11
CA PRO A 74 -20.77 8.42 -6.57
C PRO A 74 -22.03 7.72 -7.10
N SER A 75 -23.07 8.51 -7.38
CA SER A 75 -24.22 8.06 -8.15
C SER A 75 -24.56 9.08 -9.23
N ASN A 76 -25.26 8.68 -10.29
CA ASN A 76 -25.70 9.59 -11.36
C ASN A 76 -26.46 10.82 -10.78
N GLN A 77 -27.27 10.59 -9.74
CA GLN A 77 -28.01 11.65 -9.05
C GLN A 77 -27.07 12.59 -8.28
N LEU A 78 -26.13 12.05 -7.51
CA LEU A 78 -25.18 12.87 -6.74
C LEU A 78 -24.23 13.65 -7.65
N ILE A 79 -23.80 13.05 -8.77
CA ILE A 79 -22.93 13.69 -9.75
C ILE A 79 -23.57 14.97 -10.27
N LYS A 80 -24.85 14.91 -10.65
CA LYS A 80 -25.62 16.06 -11.12
C LYS A 80 -25.92 17.05 -9.99
N LYS A 81 -26.47 16.56 -8.87
CA LYS A 81 -26.93 17.41 -7.75
C LYS A 81 -25.81 18.26 -7.14
N TYR A 82 -24.58 17.72 -7.08
CA TYR A 82 -23.45 18.38 -6.43
C TYR A 82 -22.35 18.80 -7.42
N ASN A 83 -22.62 18.81 -8.73
CA ASN A 83 -21.64 19.14 -9.78
C ASN A 83 -20.29 18.42 -9.57
N ILE A 84 -20.31 17.11 -9.32
CA ILE A 84 -19.11 16.37 -8.89
C ILE A 84 -18.00 16.45 -9.95
N ILE A 85 -18.33 16.47 -11.24
CA ILE A 85 -17.36 16.60 -12.32
C ILE A 85 -16.58 17.93 -12.23
N GLU A 86 -17.27 19.05 -12.01
CA GLU A 86 -16.61 20.36 -11.83
C GLU A 86 -15.71 20.37 -10.59
N GLN A 87 -16.15 19.70 -9.51
CA GLN A 87 -15.32 19.54 -8.32
C GLN A 87 -14.05 18.74 -8.61
N PHE A 88 -14.14 17.65 -9.39
CA PHE A 88 -12.97 16.87 -9.80
C PHE A 88 -11.99 17.73 -10.60
N GLN A 89 -12.47 18.51 -11.57
CA GLN A 89 -11.66 19.42 -12.37
C GLN A 89 -10.98 20.48 -11.51
N ARG A 90 -11.73 21.15 -10.62
CA ARG A 90 -11.20 22.16 -9.69
C ARG A 90 -10.14 21.59 -8.74
N LEU A 91 -10.36 20.36 -8.25
CA LEU A 91 -9.42 19.64 -7.40
C LEU A 91 -8.29 18.99 -8.21
N LYS A 92 -8.23 19.15 -9.54
CA LYS A 92 -7.23 18.55 -10.43
C LYS A 92 -7.16 17.02 -10.32
N ILE A 93 -8.30 16.39 -10.07
CA ILE A 93 -8.46 14.93 -10.08
C ILE A 93 -8.60 14.51 -11.53
N ARG A 94 -7.64 13.72 -12.01
CA ARG A 94 -7.59 13.24 -13.41
C ARG A 94 -7.98 11.80 -13.57
N SER A 95 -8.02 11.03 -12.48
CA SER A 95 -8.31 9.61 -12.54
C SER A 95 -9.22 9.19 -11.39
N ILE A 96 -10.14 8.27 -11.68
CA ILE A 96 -10.96 7.56 -10.71
C ILE A 96 -10.66 6.06 -10.80
N ILE A 97 -10.41 5.43 -9.65
CA ILE A 97 -10.19 3.99 -9.53
C ILE A 97 -11.35 3.39 -8.75
N ASN A 98 -12.15 2.58 -9.44
CA ASN A 98 -13.23 1.80 -8.86
C ASN A 98 -12.72 0.42 -8.41
N MET A 99 -13.06 0.04 -7.18
CA MET A 99 -12.75 -1.27 -6.60
C MET A 99 -13.98 -2.19 -6.50
N GLN A 100 -15.12 -1.80 -7.08
CA GLN A 100 -16.36 -2.60 -7.07
C GLN A 100 -16.44 -3.56 -8.25
N LEU A 101 -17.08 -4.70 -8.04
CA LEU A 101 -17.56 -5.53 -9.13
C LEU A 101 -18.93 -5.00 -9.62
N PRO A 102 -19.21 -5.03 -10.93
CA PRO A 102 -20.54 -4.69 -11.45
C PRO A 102 -21.64 -5.52 -10.75
N GLY A 103 -22.77 -4.88 -10.44
CA GLY A 103 -23.90 -5.53 -9.76
C GLY A 103 -23.82 -5.54 -8.22
N GLU A 104 -22.66 -5.18 -7.63
CA GLU A 104 -22.53 -5.13 -6.17
C GLU A 104 -23.34 -3.98 -5.55
N HIS A 105 -23.87 -4.24 -4.36
CA HIS A 105 -24.71 -3.28 -3.62
C HIS A 105 -25.90 -2.74 -4.43
N ALA A 106 -26.55 -3.59 -5.23
CA ALA A 106 -27.71 -3.21 -6.04
C ALA A 106 -28.93 -2.69 -5.24
N HIS A 107 -28.92 -2.89 -3.92
CA HIS A 107 -30.00 -2.50 -3.02
C HIS A 107 -29.55 -1.42 -2.02
N CYS A 108 -28.35 -0.85 -2.19
CA CYS A 108 -27.90 0.32 -1.42
C CYS A 108 -28.12 1.60 -2.23
N GLY A 109 -28.91 2.53 -1.69
CA GLY A 109 -29.16 3.81 -2.33
C GLY A 109 -29.91 3.70 -3.66
N PRO A 110 -29.57 4.52 -4.68
CA PRO A 110 -30.24 4.52 -5.97
C PRO A 110 -29.98 3.22 -6.75
N PRO A 111 -30.85 2.88 -7.73
CA PRO A 111 -30.66 1.71 -8.57
C PRO A 111 -29.35 1.81 -9.35
N LEU A 112 -28.80 0.64 -9.70
CA LEU A 112 -27.63 0.57 -10.58
C LEU A 112 -28.01 1.00 -12.00
N ASP A 113 -27.11 1.72 -12.62
CA ASP A 113 -27.04 1.99 -14.04
C ASP A 113 -26.96 0.67 -14.80
N LEU A 114 -27.86 0.48 -15.77
CA LEU A 114 -28.07 -0.81 -16.44
C LEU A 114 -26.86 -1.23 -17.28
N ASP A 115 -26.17 -0.27 -17.90
CA ASP A 115 -25.06 -0.55 -18.80
C ASP A 115 -23.77 -0.85 -18.05
N SER A 116 -23.49 -0.08 -16.99
CA SER A 116 -22.24 -0.21 -16.23
C SER A 116 -22.31 -1.16 -15.04
N GLY A 117 -23.50 -1.41 -14.50
CA GLY A 117 -23.68 -2.17 -13.26
C GLY A 117 -23.18 -1.45 -12.00
N PHE A 118 -22.97 -0.13 -12.05
CA PHE A 118 -22.62 0.73 -10.90
C PHE A 118 -23.74 1.75 -10.65
N THR A 119 -23.70 2.51 -9.56
CA THR A 119 -24.68 3.60 -9.30
C THR A 119 -24.51 4.81 -10.21
N TYR A 120 -23.49 4.81 -11.07
CA TYR A 120 -23.15 5.87 -11.99
C TYR A 120 -22.58 5.30 -13.27
N SER A 121 -22.73 6.01 -14.39
CA SER A 121 -22.06 5.66 -15.63
C SER A 121 -20.61 6.16 -15.62
N PRO A 122 -19.59 5.27 -15.75
CA PRO A 122 -18.19 5.68 -15.90
C PRO A 122 -17.94 6.62 -17.08
N GLN A 123 -18.78 6.53 -18.12
CA GLN A 123 -18.70 7.38 -19.31
C GLN A 123 -18.78 8.87 -18.95
N THR A 124 -19.59 9.23 -17.94
CA THR A 124 -19.72 10.60 -17.43
C THR A 124 -18.36 11.20 -17.03
N PHE A 125 -17.47 10.40 -16.42
CA PHE A 125 -16.12 10.85 -16.07
C PHE A 125 -15.22 10.92 -17.30
N MET A 126 -15.27 9.90 -18.16
CA MET A 126 -14.41 9.79 -19.34
C MET A 126 -14.67 10.90 -20.38
N ASP A 127 -15.93 11.26 -20.59
CA ASP A 127 -16.33 12.38 -21.47
C ASP A 127 -15.73 13.70 -21.00
N ASN A 128 -15.57 13.84 -19.67
CA ASN A 128 -14.99 14.99 -19.01
C ASN A 128 -13.47 14.87 -18.77
N LYS A 129 -12.81 14.00 -19.54
CA LYS A 129 -11.34 13.78 -19.50
C LYS A 129 -10.83 13.32 -18.13
N ILE A 130 -11.66 12.62 -17.37
CA ILE A 130 -11.28 11.95 -16.13
C ILE A 130 -11.20 10.45 -16.43
N TYR A 131 -10.00 9.88 -16.36
CA TYR A 131 -9.77 8.48 -16.66
C TYR A 131 -10.42 7.57 -15.63
N PHE A 132 -11.10 6.52 -16.10
CA PHE A 132 -11.72 5.53 -15.24
C PHE A 132 -10.96 4.21 -15.31
N TYR A 133 -10.63 3.64 -14.15
CA TYR A 133 -10.00 2.33 -14.04
C TYR A 133 -10.81 1.43 -13.11
N ASN A 134 -11.10 0.21 -13.54
CA ASN A 134 -11.83 -0.77 -12.76
C ASN A 134 -10.90 -1.91 -12.28
N PHE A 135 -10.70 -2.00 -10.96
CA PHE A 135 -9.94 -3.05 -10.28
C PHE A 135 -10.84 -3.73 -9.23
N GLY A 136 -11.89 -4.39 -9.71
CA GLY A 136 -12.88 -5.06 -8.88
C GLY A 136 -12.26 -5.99 -7.83
N MET A 137 -12.68 -5.80 -6.59
CA MET A 137 -12.36 -6.66 -5.44
C MET A 137 -13.67 -7.06 -4.78
N PRO A 138 -13.94 -8.36 -4.56
CA PRO A 138 -15.19 -8.81 -3.95
C PRO A 138 -15.46 -8.10 -2.61
N ASP A 139 -16.71 -7.72 -2.37
CA ASP A 139 -17.04 -7.01 -1.13
C ASP A 139 -16.70 -7.84 0.12
N PHE A 140 -16.10 -7.18 1.12
CA PHE A 140 -15.49 -7.80 2.32
C PHE A 140 -14.39 -8.86 2.07
N GLY A 141 -14.09 -9.18 0.80
CA GLY A 141 -13.10 -10.16 0.37
C GLY A 141 -11.72 -9.56 0.13
N VAL A 142 -10.93 -10.27 -0.67
CA VAL A 142 -9.58 -9.90 -1.14
C VAL A 142 -9.42 -10.31 -2.60
N SER A 143 -8.68 -9.53 -3.40
CA SER A 143 -8.30 -9.92 -4.76
C SER A 143 -7.03 -10.79 -4.80
N SER A 144 -6.64 -11.29 -5.97
CA SER A 144 -5.33 -11.93 -6.13
C SER A 144 -4.19 -10.91 -5.91
N LEU A 145 -3.04 -11.37 -5.43
CA LEU A 145 -1.86 -10.48 -5.25
C LEU A 145 -1.43 -9.84 -6.57
N VAL A 146 -1.56 -10.57 -7.69
CA VAL A 146 -1.30 -10.05 -9.04
C VAL A 146 -2.25 -8.90 -9.36
N GLY A 147 -3.55 -9.07 -9.12
CA GLY A 147 -4.53 -8.00 -9.36
C GLY A 147 -4.28 -6.75 -8.50
N ILE A 148 -3.84 -6.91 -7.25
CA ILE A 148 -3.43 -5.78 -6.40
C ILE A 148 -2.16 -5.11 -6.94
N ILE A 149 -1.16 -5.87 -7.43
CA ILE A 149 0.03 -5.31 -8.06
C ILE A 149 -0.34 -4.45 -9.27
N ASP A 150 -1.22 -4.95 -10.13
CA ASP A 150 -1.66 -4.21 -11.31
C ASP A 150 -2.41 -2.92 -10.93
N GLY A 151 -3.32 -3.00 -9.95
CA GLY A 151 -4.01 -1.83 -9.41
C GLY A 151 -3.04 -0.80 -8.81
N VAL A 152 -2.04 -1.25 -8.06
CA VAL A 152 -1.01 -0.37 -7.46
C VAL A 152 -0.14 0.27 -8.55
N LYS A 153 0.22 -0.46 -9.60
CA LYS A 153 0.96 0.10 -10.75
C LYS A 153 0.16 1.17 -11.48
N VAL A 154 -1.14 0.94 -11.68
CA VAL A 154 -2.02 1.96 -12.29
C VAL A 154 -2.18 3.16 -11.36
N LEU A 155 -2.36 2.97 -10.06
CA LEU A 155 -2.41 4.08 -9.11
C LEU A 155 -1.09 4.88 -9.10
N ALA A 156 0.06 4.21 -9.13
CA ALA A 156 1.36 4.85 -9.18
C ALA A 156 1.62 5.63 -10.48
N PHE A 157 1.08 5.14 -11.60
CA PHE A 157 1.05 5.89 -12.85
C PHE A 157 0.10 7.09 -12.75
N ALA A 158 -1.14 6.87 -12.32
CA ALA A 158 -2.18 7.90 -12.28
C ALA A 158 -1.80 9.10 -11.38
N VAL A 159 -1.15 8.85 -10.24
CA VAL A 159 -0.65 9.92 -9.34
C VAL A 159 0.38 10.82 -10.03
N LYS A 160 1.16 10.31 -10.98
CA LYS A 160 2.11 11.13 -11.76
C LYS A 160 1.39 12.02 -12.79
N GLU A 161 0.24 11.57 -13.28
CA GLU A 161 -0.53 12.29 -14.29
C GLU A 161 -1.46 13.35 -13.66
N GLY A 162 -1.84 13.19 -12.39
CA GLY A 162 -2.65 14.12 -11.62
C GLY A 162 -3.18 13.48 -10.34
N ARG A 163 -4.10 14.17 -9.65
CA ARG A 163 -4.69 13.61 -8.42
C ARG A 163 -5.65 12.47 -8.77
N VAL A 164 -5.81 11.52 -7.84
CA VAL A 164 -6.57 10.29 -8.04
C VAL A 164 -7.63 10.13 -6.96
N ALA A 165 -8.87 9.85 -7.37
CA ALA A 165 -9.93 9.40 -6.48
C ALA A 165 -10.02 7.87 -6.49
N VAL A 166 -9.98 7.23 -5.33
CA VAL A 166 -10.13 5.77 -5.19
C VAL A 166 -11.39 5.49 -4.38
N HIS A 167 -12.24 4.60 -4.87
CA HIS A 167 -13.47 4.25 -4.18
C HIS A 167 -13.80 2.75 -4.27
N CYS A 168 -14.64 2.32 -3.33
CA CYS A 168 -15.44 1.10 -3.44
C CYS A 168 -16.89 1.52 -3.15
N HIS A 169 -17.68 0.74 -2.41
CA HIS A 169 -18.97 1.22 -1.90
C HIS A 169 -18.78 2.37 -0.87
N ALA A 170 -18.34 2.06 0.35
CA ALA A 170 -18.16 3.05 1.42
C ALA A 170 -16.81 3.81 1.37
N GLY A 171 -15.86 3.38 0.53
CA GLY A 171 -14.52 3.97 0.49
C GLY A 171 -13.67 3.68 1.72
N LEU A 172 -13.79 2.48 2.30
CA LEU A 172 -13.14 2.10 3.58
C LEU A 172 -12.23 0.87 3.45
N GLY A 173 -12.79 -0.32 3.29
CA GLY A 173 -12.05 -1.59 3.25
C GLY A 173 -11.15 -1.72 2.02
N ARG A 174 -11.76 -2.02 0.86
CA ARG A 174 -11.08 -2.25 -0.44
C ARG A 174 -10.23 -1.06 -0.89
N THR A 175 -10.80 0.14 -0.81
CA THR A 175 -10.08 1.40 -1.04
C THR A 175 -8.85 1.54 -0.15
N GLY A 176 -8.99 1.25 1.14
CA GLY A 176 -7.88 1.32 2.09
C GLY A 176 -6.78 0.30 1.77
N VAL A 177 -7.14 -0.92 1.34
CA VAL A 177 -6.17 -1.94 0.93
C VAL A 177 -5.33 -1.48 -0.25
N LEU A 178 -5.97 -0.99 -1.33
CA LEU A 178 -5.22 -0.52 -2.51
C LEU A 178 -4.26 0.61 -2.13
N ILE A 179 -4.73 1.59 -1.35
CA ILE A 179 -3.90 2.74 -0.96
C ILE A 179 -2.75 2.30 -0.02
N ALA A 180 -3.00 1.40 0.93
CA ALA A 180 -1.94 0.88 1.80
C ALA A 180 -0.88 0.10 1.01
N CYS A 181 -1.30 -0.78 0.09
CA CYS A 181 -0.37 -1.48 -0.80
C CYS A 181 0.42 -0.51 -1.68
N TYR A 182 -0.20 0.57 -2.15
CA TYR A 182 0.49 1.64 -2.86
C TYR A 182 1.58 2.32 -2.00
N LEU A 183 1.29 2.64 -0.74
CA LEU A 183 2.28 3.24 0.17
C LEU A 183 3.44 2.28 0.46
N VAL A 184 3.17 0.99 0.66
CA VAL A 184 4.21 -0.04 0.78
C VAL A 184 5.05 -0.10 -0.51
N TYR A 185 4.39 -0.07 -1.67
CA TYR A 185 5.05 -0.14 -2.97
C TYR A 185 5.95 1.06 -3.27
N THR A 186 5.50 2.27 -2.97
CA THR A 186 6.21 3.51 -3.31
C THR A 186 7.22 3.92 -2.23
N LEU A 187 6.85 3.83 -0.96
CA LEU A 187 7.65 4.35 0.16
C LEU A 187 8.50 3.29 0.86
N ARG A 188 8.24 2.00 0.61
CA ARG A 188 8.94 0.88 1.28
C ARG A 188 8.80 0.89 2.80
N ILE A 189 7.69 1.43 3.30
CA ILE A 189 7.30 1.36 4.72
C ILE A 189 6.72 -0.01 5.05
N SER A 190 6.69 -0.35 6.34
CA SER A 190 6.08 -1.60 6.81
C SER A 190 4.57 -1.64 6.52
N PRO A 191 3.98 -2.83 6.35
CA PRO A 191 2.54 -2.95 6.19
C PRO A 191 1.77 -2.42 7.42
N SER A 192 2.33 -2.51 8.63
CA SER A 192 1.74 -1.92 9.84
C SER A 192 1.67 -0.39 9.76
N GLU A 193 2.77 0.27 9.39
CA GLU A 193 2.81 1.73 9.20
C GLU A 193 1.79 2.17 8.15
N ALA A 194 1.71 1.47 7.02
CA ALA A 194 0.78 1.79 5.94
C ALA A 194 -0.68 1.70 6.40
N VAL A 195 -1.06 0.61 7.10
CA VAL A 195 -2.43 0.41 7.59
C VAL A 195 -2.81 1.47 8.62
N HIS A 196 -1.93 1.77 9.58
CA HIS A 196 -2.21 2.80 10.59
C HIS A 196 -2.28 4.19 9.97
N TYR A 197 -1.37 4.54 9.06
CA TYR A 197 -1.42 5.81 8.34
C TYR A 197 -2.75 5.99 7.60
N VAL A 198 -3.16 4.99 6.82
CA VAL A 198 -4.45 5.02 6.11
C VAL A 198 -5.61 5.18 7.10
N ARG A 199 -5.59 4.49 8.26
CA ARG A 199 -6.64 4.62 9.27
C ARG A 199 -6.66 5.98 9.98
N ILE A 200 -5.53 6.65 10.13
CA ILE A 200 -5.46 8.01 10.69
C ILE A 200 -6.12 8.99 9.71
N LYS A 201 -5.79 8.89 8.41
CA LYS A 201 -6.31 9.79 7.37
C LYS A 201 -7.74 9.42 6.93
N ARG A 202 -8.12 8.16 7.09
CA ARG A 202 -9.43 7.58 6.75
C ARG A 202 -9.87 6.60 7.84
N PRO A 203 -10.49 7.09 8.93
CA PRO A 203 -10.92 6.26 10.03
C PRO A 203 -11.78 5.08 9.59
N ARG A 204 -11.55 3.90 10.21
CA ARG A 204 -12.23 2.62 9.92
C ARG A 204 -11.90 1.98 8.57
N SER A 205 -10.84 2.43 7.88
CA SER A 205 -10.32 1.73 6.70
C SER A 205 -9.67 0.38 7.03
N ILE A 206 -9.65 -0.52 6.04
CA ILE A 206 -9.06 -1.87 6.12
C ILE A 206 -9.72 -2.66 7.27
N GLN A 207 -10.92 -3.15 7.01
CA GLN A 207 -11.89 -3.48 8.06
C GLN A 207 -11.72 -4.92 8.57
N THR A 208 -11.44 -5.85 7.67
CA THR A 208 -11.41 -7.29 7.98
C THR A 208 -9.99 -7.80 8.22
N ARG A 209 -9.87 -8.95 8.88
CA ARG A 209 -8.58 -9.62 9.05
C ARG A 209 -7.96 -10.00 7.71
N SER A 210 -8.76 -10.49 6.76
CA SER A 210 -8.29 -10.86 5.43
C SER A 210 -7.69 -9.68 4.67
N GLN A 211 -8.30 -8.48 4.77
CA GLN A 211 -7.79 -7.26 4.16
C GLN A 211 -6.45 -6.82 4.77
N ILE A 212 -6.30 -6.92 6.09
CA ILE A 212 -5.00 -6.67 6.75
C ILE A 212 -3.96 -7.65 6.22
N ASN A 213 -4.26 -8.96 6.25
CA ASN A 213 -3.35 -9.99 5.77
C ASN A 213 -2.93 -9.76 4.31
N GLN A 214 -3.84 -9.32 3.44
CA GLN A 214 -3.53 -8.99 2.06
C GLN A 214 -2.45 -7.90 1.92
N VAL A 215 -2.45 -6.86 2.78
CA VAL A 215 -1.40 -5.84 2.78
C VAL A 215 -0.06 -6.44 3.22
N PHE A 216 -0.07 -7.34 4.21
CA PHE A 216 1.14 -8.04 4.67
C PHE A 216 1.68 -9.00 3.60
N ASP A 217 0.81 -9.76 2.95
CA ASP A 217 1.16 -10.69 1.87
C ASP A 217 1.72 -9.93 0.67
N PHE A 218 1.12 -8.79 0.32
CA PHE A 218 1.64 -7.89 -0.70
C PHE A 218 3.05 -7.38 -0.33
N ALA A 219 3.26 -6.92 0.91
CA ALA A 219 4.57 -6.46 1.38
C ALA A 219 5.63 -7.56 1.31
N ARG A 220 5.28 -8.78 1.73
CA ARG A 220 6.16 -9.96 1.67
C ARG A 220 6.52 -10.34 0.24
N LEU A 221 5.53 -10.35 -0.67
CA LEU A 221 5.78 -10.57 -2.09
C LEU A 221 6.75 -9.52 -2.62
N LEU A 222 6.47 -8.24 -2.38
CA LEU A 222 7.28 -7.13 -2.85
C LEU A 222 8.72 -7.17 -2.31
N GLY A 223 8.90 -7.51 -1.03
CA GLY A 223 10.22 -7.63 -0.40
C GLY A 223 11.15 -8.58 -1.14
N THR A 224 10.64 -9.74 -1.57
CA THR A 224 11.44 -10.71 -2.34
C THR A 224 11.81 -10.23 -3.75
N GLN A 225 11.06 -9.27 -4.31
CA GLN A 225 11.35 -8.69 -5.62
C GLN A 225 12.36 -7.54 -5.54
N LEU A 226 12.60 -6.97 -4.36
CA LEU A 226 13.44 -5.79 -4.17
C LEU A 226 14.94 -6.09 -4.18
N THR A 227 15.34 -7.34 -3.93
CA THR A 227 16.75 -7.76 -3.94
C THR A 227 17.40 -7.43 -5.28
N GLN A 228 18.36 -6.50 -5.27
CA GLN A 228 19.07 -6.03 -6.47
C GLN A 228 20.30 -6.88 -6.81
N TYR A 229 21.05 -7.32 -5.79
CA TYR A 229 22.26 -8.11 -5.96
C TYR A 229 22.23 -9.32 -5.02
N PRO A 230 22.46 -10.54 -5.53
CA PRO A 230 22.70 -11.71 -4.69
C PRO A 230 24.10 -11.60 -4.07
N ASP A 231 24.22 -11.81 -2.77
CA ASP A 231 25.52 -12.00 -2.14
C ASP A 231 25.99 -13.44 -2.37
N LEU A 232 26.95 -13.61 -3.27
CA LEU A 232 27.53 -14.90 -3.62
C LEU A 232 28.37 -15.51 -2.48
N SER A 233 28.75 -14.72 -1.47
CA SER A 233 29.51 -15.18 -0.31
C SER A 233 28.65 -15.90 0.73
N LEU A 234 27.32 -15.77 0.65
CA LEU A 234 26.38 -16.53 1.45
C LEU A 234 26.34 -17.99 0.94
N ARG A 235 26.91 -18.89 1.74
CA ARG A 235 27.30 -20.30 1.45
C ARG A 235 26.23 -21.25 0.89
N HIS A 236 25.04 -20.78 0.54
CA HIS A 236 23.95 -21.57 -0.06
C HIS A 236 23.17 -20.77 -1.14
N GLY A 237 23.79 -19.75 -1.74
CA GLY A 237 23.13 -18.88 -2.71
C GLY A 237 22.67 -19.66 -3.94
N ALA A 238 21.35 -19.82 -4.12
CA ALA A 238 20.79 -20.30 -5.37
C ALA A 238 21.27 -19.42 -6.53
N PRO A 239 21.59 -19.98 -7.71
CA PRO A 239 22.03 -19.20 -8.85
C PRO A 239 21.01 -18.12 -9.20
N PHE A 240 21.46 -16.88 -9.29
CA PHE A 240 20.61 -15.74 -9.66
C PHE A 240 20.94 -15.33 -11.08
N THR A 241 20.05 -15.67 -12.01
CA THR A 241 20.26 -15.41 -13.44
C THR A 241 19.68 -14.06 -13.86
N LEU A 242 20.13 -13.54 -15.01
CA LEU A 242 19.54 -12.36 -15.64
C LEU A 242 18.02 -12.50 -15.81
N GLN A 243 17.53 -13.68 -16.21
CA GLN A 243 16.10 -13.94 -16.35
C GLN A 243 15.35 -13.76 -15.03
N HIS A 244 15.93 -14.24 -13.91
CA HIS A 244 15.34 -14.00 -12.59
C HIS A 244 15.26 -12.51 -12.27
N TYR A 245 16.34 -11.74 -12.53
CA TYR A 245 16.31 -10.29 -12.34
C TYR A 245 15.21 -9.62 -13.18
N LEU A 246 15.12 -9.94 -14.47
CA LEU A 246 14.13 -9.34 -15.37
C LEU A 246 12.69 -9.69 -14.97
N ASN A 247 12.44 -10.91 -14.50
CA ASN A 247 11.14 -11.31 -13.97
C ASN A 247 10.76 -10.49 -12.72
N ARG A 248 11.70 -10.28 -11.79
CA ARG A 248 11.48 -9.41 -10.61
C ARG A 248 11.24 -7.95 -11.02
N GLN A 249 12.04 -7.46 -11.96
CA GLN A 249 11.92 -6.10 -12.50
C GLN A 249 10.56 -5.88 -13.16
N ALA A 250 10.02 -6.85 -13.89
CA ALA A 250 8.71 -6.76 -14.54
C ALA A 250 7.56 -6.59 -13.51
N LEU A 251 7.71 -7.11 -12.29
CA LEU A 251 6.76 -6.88 -11.20
C LEU A 251 6.89 -5.47 -10.60
N LEU A 252 8.08 -4.88 -10.64
CA LEU A 252 8.33 -3.55 -10.06
C LEU A 252 8.09 -2.41 -11.04
N LEU A 253 8.45 -2.55 -12.32
CA LEU A 253 8.32 -1.48 -13.29
C LEU A 253 6.90 -1.45 -13.90
N HIS A 254 6.51 -0.28 -14.39
CA HIS A 254 5.26 -0.07 -15.12
C HIS A 254 5.43 1.04 -16.18
N GLY A 255 4.43 1.18 -17.06
CA GLY A 255 4.37 2.24 -18.07
C GLY A 255 5.53 2.20 -19.09
N ARG A 256 5.97 3.38 -19.54
CA ARG A 256 7.06 3.52 -20.53
C ARG A 256 8.39 2.94 -20.02
N GLU A 257 8.65 3.08 -18.72
CA GLU A 257 9.87 2.56 -18.09
C GLU A 257 9.96 1.02 -18.21
N ALA A 258 8.87 0.31 -17.90
CA ALA A 258 8.81 -1.15 -18.05
C ALA A 258 9.02 -1.61 -19.50
N ARG A 259 8.44 -0.90 -20.47
CA ARG A 259 8.60 -1.24 -21.89
C ARG A 259 10.04 -1.04 -22.37
N ARG A 260 10.64 0.10 -22.02
CA ARG A 260 12.01 0.44 -22.41
C ARG A 260 13.05 -0.49 -21.78
N LEU A 261 12.82 -0.90 -20.52
CA LEU A 261 13.74 -1.74 -19.75
C LEU A 261 13.32 -3.22 -19.73
N ARG A 262 12.48 -3.65 -20.69
CA ARG A 262 11.95 -5.03 -20.72
C ARG A 262 13.05 -6.10 -20.71
N HIS A 263 14.15 -5.83 -21.40
CA HIS A 263 15.27 -6.77 -21.59
C HIS A 263 16.58 -6.27 -20.96
N THR A 264 16.53 -5.20 -20.17
CA THR A 264 17.73 -4.57 -19.62
C THR A 264 17.54 -4.26 -18.14
N PRO A 265 18.42 -4.76 -17.24
CA PRO A 265 18.39 -4.38 -15.84
C PRO A 265 18.49 -2.87 -15.64
N LYS A 266 17.53 -2.27 -14.93
CA LYS A 266 17.44 -0.82 -14.72
C LYS A 266 18.71 -0.27 -14.09
N VAL A 267 19.26 -0.97 -13.10
CA VAL A 267 20.46 -0.52 -12.39
C VAL A 267 21.67 -0.48 -13.32
N VAL A 268 21.86 -1.50 -14.16
CA VAL A 268 22.94 -1.57 -15.15
C VAL A 268 22.77 -0.45 -16.17
N TYR A 269 21.56 -0.30 -16.72
CA TYR A 269 21.27 0.77 -17.68
C TYR A 269 21.61 2.15 -17.11
N LEU A 270 21.10 2.50 -15.93
CA LEU A 270 21.32 3.83 -15.34
C LEU A 270 22.80 4.07 -15.00
N LEU A 271 23.50 3.08 -14.48
CA LEU A 271 24.93 3.20 -14.14
C LEU A 271 25.78 3.36 -15.40
N CYS A 272 25.57 2.51 -16.42
CA CYS A 272 26.34 2.58 -17.65
C CYS A 272 26.13 3.91 -18.37
N VAL A 273 24.88 4.38 -18.52
CA VAL A 273 24.63 5.69 -19.15
C VAL A 273 25.27 6.81 -18.34
N ARG A 274 25.17 6.79 -17.00
CA ARG A 274 25.79 7.81 -16.16
C ARG A 274 27.31 7.83 -16.28
N LEU A 275 27.95 6.66 -16.24
CA LEU A 275 29.40 6.53 -16.37
C LEU A 275 29.89 6.98 -17.74
N SER A 276 29.20 6.62 -18.82
CA SER A 276 29.54 7.07 -20.17
C SER A 276 29.45 8.60 -20.29
N CYS A 277 28.40 9.24 -19.77
CA CYS A 277 28.30 10.69 -19.77
C CYS A 277 29.45 11.34 -18.98
N LEU A 278 29.79 10.80 -17.80
CA LEU A 278 30.90 11.31 -16.99
C LEU A 278 32.24 11.18 -17.72
N ALA A 279 32.51 10.03 -18.34
CA ALA A 279 33.76 9.79 -19.08
C ALA A 279 33.90 10.72 -20.29
N LEU A 280 32.78 11.10 -20.92
CA LEU A 280 32.74 12.00 -22.08
C LEU A 280 32.60 13.48 -21.71
N GLY A 281 32.55 13.83 -20.42
CA GLY A 281 32.31 15.21 -19.97
C GLY A 281 30.93 15.76 -20.33
N LEU A 282 29.95 14.87 -20.60
CA LEU A 282 28.59 15.23 -20.95
C LEU A 282 27.70 15.42 -19.71
N ALA A 283 26.63 16.20 -19.87
CA ALA A 283 25.60 16.36 -18.85
C ALA A 283 24.95 15.02 -18.47
N SER A 284 24.41 14.95 -17.25
CA SER A 284 23.63 13.79 -16.80
C SER A 284 22.44 13.56 -17.74
N PRO A 285 22.14 12.29 -18.08
CA PRO A 285 21.00 11.97 -18.94
C PRO A 285 19.67 12.30 -18.23
N PRO A 286 18.61 12.69 -18.98
CA PRO A 286 17.30 13.02 -18.41
C PRO A 286 16.70 11.92 -17.53
N GLU A 287 16.98 10.66 -17.83
CA GLU A 287 16.49 9.49 -17.08
C GLU A 287 17.05 9.43 -15.66
N VAL A 288 18.29 9.87 -15.46
CA VAL A 288 18.92 9.94 -14.12
C VAL A 288 18.26 11.06 -13.31
N HIS A 289 18.04 12.22 -13.92
CA HIS A 289 17.31 13.32 -13.27
C HIS A 289 15.88 12.91 -12.89
N ALA A 290 15.15 12.27 -13.79
CA ALA A 290 13.80 11.78 -13.52
C ALA A 290 13.76 10.79 -12.34
N GLU A 291 14.77 9.92 -12.20
CA GLU A 291 14.87 9.00 -11.05
C GLU A 291 15.21 9.73 -9.74
N LEU A 292 16.06 10.76 -9.78
CA LEU A 292 16.39 11.58 -8.61
C LEU A 292 15.18 12.41 -8.14
N GLU A 293 14.46 13.05 -9.06
CA GLU A 293 13.23 13.79 -8.75
C GLU A 293 12.16 12.87 -8.16
N LYS A 294 11.98 11.68 -8.75
CA LYS A 294 11.10 10.65 -8.19
C LYS A 294 11.51 10.29 -6.76
N ARG A 295 12.80 10.10 -6.47
CA ARG A 295 13.27 9.82 -5.10
C ARG A 295 13.07 11.00 -4.15
N SER A 296 13.21 12.24 -4.62
CA SER A 296 12.94 13.44 -3.83
C SER A 296 11.48 13.54 -3.42
N ALA A 297 10.55 13.38 -4.37
CA ALA A 297 9.11 13.37 -4.09
C ALA A 297 8.70 12.27 -3.10
N LEU A 298 9.26 11.06 -3.25
CA LEU A 298 9.02 9.96 -2.31
C LEU A 298 9.55 10.25 -0.90
N ARG A 299 10.64 11.02 -0.75
CA ARG A 299 11.13 11.45 0.56
C ARG A 299 10.18 12.41 1.25
N VAL A 300 9.57 13.35 0.51
CA VAL A 300 8.57 14.29 1.05
C VAL A 300 7.36 13.51 1.57
N LEU A 301 6.80 12.60 0.77
CA LEU A 301 5.68 11.78 1.19
C LEU A 301 6.06 10.84 2.36
N SER A 302 7.25 10.25 2.34
CA SER A 302 7.74 9.42 3.46
C SER A 302 7.84 10.22 4.76
N ARG A 303 8.29 11.48 4.70
CA ARG A 303 8.33 12.37 5.85
C ARG A 303 6.93 12.66 6.39
N ALA A 304 5.99 13.03 5.53
CA ALA A 304 4.61 13.29 5.92
C ALA A 304 3.93 12.06 6.59
N VAL A 305 4.22 10.85 6.09
CA VAL A 305 3.76 9.60 6.71
C VAL A 305 4.34 9.42 8.12
N ARG A 306 5.67 9.59 8.27
CA ARG A 306 6.34 9.45 9.58
C ARG A 306 5.83 10.47 10.59
N GLU A 307 5.76 11.75 10.21
CA GLU A 307 5.24 12.82 11.07
C GLU A 307 3.80 12.54 11.52
N THR A 308 2.96 12.05 10.61
CA THR A 308 1.59 11.63 10.94
C THR A 308 1.58 10.51 11.98
N LEU A 309 2.41 9.48 11.81
CA LEU A 309 2.50 8.35 12.73
C LEU A 309 3.06 8.76 14.11
N VAL A 310 4.08 9.62 14.14
CA VAL A 310 4.66 10.18 15.37
C VAL A 310 3.61 11.02 16.12
N SER A 311 2.87 11.89 15.43
CA SER A 311 1.82 12.72 16.04
C SER A 311 0.70 11.91 16.71
N LYS A 312 0.51 10.67 16.28
CA LYS A 312 -0.47 9.72 16.82
C LYS A 312 0.16 8.65 17.72
N GLN A 313 1.42 8.86 18.12
CA GLN A 313 2.17 8.01 19.06
C GLN A 313 2.34 6.55 18.57
N TYR A 314 2.28 6.32 17.25
CA TYR A 314 2.63 5.04 16.66
C TYR A 314 4.15 4.87 16.49
N LEU A 315 4.88 6.00 16.49
CA LEU A 315 6.34 6.08 16.48
C LEU A 315 6.81 7.04 17.59
N PRO A 316 7.98 6.82 18.21
CA PRO A 316 8.53 7.71 19.20
C PRO A 316 8.94 9.05 18.56
N LEU A 317 8.84 10.12 19.34
CA LEU A 317 9.39 11.43 18.99
C LEU A 317 10.92 11.32 18.97
N LEU A 318 11.52 11.43 17.78
CA LEU A 318 12.96 11.64 17.69
C LEU A 318 13.23 13.10 18.08
N SER A 319 13.87 13.32 19.22
CA SER A 319 14.33 14.63 19.65
C SER A 319 15.47 15.10 18.75
N GLU A 320 15.25 16.14 17.94
CA GLU A 320 16.33 16.86 17.28
C GLU A 320 17.08 17.71 18.31
N GLY A 321 18.23 17.24 18.81
CA GLY A 321 19.11 18.11 19.61
C GLY A 321 20.21 17.44 20.42
N ARG A 322 21.36 17.18 19.79
CA ARG A 322 22.70 17.61 20.27
C ARG A 322 23.74 17.35 19.18
N LYS A 323 24.30 18.43 18.62
CA LYS A 323 25.52 18.42 17.80
C LYS A 323 26.68 17.95 18.70
N GLY A 324 27.03 16.67 18.60
CA GLY A 324 28.30 16.12 19.05
C GLY A 324 29.13 15.75 17.83
N SER A 325 30.32 16.34 17.72
CA SER A 325 31.29 16.02 16.68
C SER A 325 31.84 14.61 16.92
N TRP A 326 31.59 13.66 16.02
CA TRP A 326 32.59 12.76 15.44
C TRP A 326 31.97 11.70 14.50
N ALA A 327 32.76 11.42 13.46
CA ALA A 327 32.60 10.51 12.33
C ALA A 327 31.72 9.26 12.49
N GLY A 328 30.89 9.02 11.47
CA GLY A 328 30.20 7.76 11.24
C GLY A 328 28.96 7.96 10.38
N SER A 329 29.10 7.83 9.05
CA SER A 329 28.00 7.88 8.09
C SER A 329 26.91 6.87 8.48
N GLY A 330 25.83 7.37 9.07
CA GLY A 330 24.69 6.58 9.54
C GLY A 330 24.01 5.83 8.40
N SER A 331 24.24 4.52 8.39
CA SER A 331 23.54 3.54 7.57
C SER A 331 22.03 3.67 7.75
N VAL A 332 21.32 3.82 6.64
CA VAL A 332 19.87 3.65 6.57
C VAL A 332 19.59 2.23 7.05
N SER A 333 18.92 2.08 8.19
CA SER A 333 18.58 0.78 8.77
C SER A 333 17.85 -0.07 7.74
N SER A 334 18.63 -0.97 7.11
CA SER A 334 18.20 -1.99 6.18
C SER A 334 17.29 -2.96 6.92
N TRP A 335 16.40 -3.59 6.17
CA TRP A 335 15.50 -4.67 6.60
C TRP A 335 16.24 -5.98 6.97
N ASP A 336 17.49 -5.87 7.42
CA ASP A 336 18.38 -6.98 7.74
C ASP A 336 18.79 -6.92 9.21
N GLU A 337 17.91 -7.34 10.13
CA GLU A 337 18.36 -7.87 11.42
C GLU A 337 17.99 -9.37 11.54
N PRO A 338 18.85 -10.28 11.06
CA PRO A 338 18.70 -11.72 11.27
C PRO A 338 18.80 -12.13 12.75
N LEU A 339 19.46 -11.32 13.59
CA LEU A 339 19.77 -11.65 14.99
C LEU A 339 18.52 -11.64 15.88
N GLY A 340 17.65 -10.65 15.76
CA GLY A 340 16.43 -10.58 16.58
C GLY A 340 15.44 -11.72 16.33
N PHE A 341 15.44 -12.33 15.14
CA PHE A 341 14.64 -13.52 14.86
C PHE A 341 15.17 -14.77 15.57
N LEU A 342 16.49 -14.91 15.69
CA LEU A 342 17.13 -16.06 16.34
C LEU A 342 17.01 -16.01 17.86
N GLU A 343 17.09 -14.82 18.47
CA GLU A 343 16.87 -14.63 19.92
C GLU A 343 15.44 -14.98 20.33
N ARG A 344 14.43 -14.53 19.58
CA ARG A 344 13.02 -14.89 19.83
C ARG A 344 12.76 -16.39 19.72
N LYS A 345 13.47 -17.08 18.84
CA LYS A 345 13.36 -18.55 18.68
C LYS A 345 13.99 -19.30 19.85
N ARG A 346 15.02 -18.72 20.51
CA ARG A 346 15.67 -19.27 21.70
C ARG A 346 14.76 -19.17 22.93
N GLU A 347 14.13 -18.02 23.16
CA GLU A 347 13.19 -17.83 24.27
C GLU A 347 12.02 -18.84 24.21
N VAL A 348 11.49 -19.08 23.01
CA VAL A 348 10.43 -20.07 22.78
C VAL A 348 10.89 -21.52 23.01
N LEU A 349 12.18 -21.82 22.88
CA LEU A 349 12.71 -23.17 23.10
C LEU A 349 13.07 -23.43 24.58
N LEU A 350 13.42 -22.40 25.36
CA LEU A 350 13.78 -22.53 26.78
C LEU A 350 12.58 -22.82 27.69
N ASP A 351 11.36 -22.45 27.27
CA ASP A 351 10.12 -22.66 28.03
C ASP A 351 9.39 -23.98 27.69
N LYS A 352 9.98 -24.84 26.85
CA LYS A 352 9.38 -26.15 26.53
C LYS A 352 9.55 -27.12 27.70
N ARG A 353 8.43 -27.64 28.20
CA ARG A 353 8.37 -28.68 29.25
C ARG A 353 8.82 -30.07 28.82
N SER A 354 9.07 -30.30 27.53
CA SER A 354 9.72 -31.51 27.02
C SER A 354 10.43 -31.21 25.68
N TYR A 355 11.61 -31.79 25.52
CA TYR A 355 12.48 -31.59 24.35
C TYR A 355 12.46 -32.84 23.47
N SER A 356 12.34 -32.67 22.16
CA SER A 356 12.68 -33.73 21.19
C SER A 356 14.18 -33.73 20.91
N GLU A 357 14.74 -34.86 20.44
CA GLU A 357 16.15 -34.97 19.98
C GLU A 357 16.55 -33.80 19.04
N SER A 358 15.65 -33.40 18.14
CA SER A 358 15.85 -32.29 17.20
C SER A 358 15.83 -30.88 17.83
N ASP A 359 15.31 -30.73 19.05
CA ASP A 359 15.37 -29.49 19.83
C ASP A 359 16.71 -29.41 20.59
N VAL A 360 17.22 -30.55 21.08
CA VAL A 360 18.53 -30.65 21.77
C VAL A 360 19.69 -30.38 20.80
N THR A 361 19.63 -30.90 19.56
CA THR A 361 20.67 -30.62 18.54
C THR A 361 20.76 -29.13 18.21
N LYS A 362 19.63 -28.41 18.23
CA LYS A 362 19.60 -26.98 17.93
C LYS A 362 20.23 -26.17 19.07
N ILE A 363 19.98 -26.54 20.33
CA ILE A 363 20.57 -25.89 21.50
C ILE A 363 22.11 -26.02 21.49
N ILE A 364 22.63 -27.23 21.22
CA ILE A 364 24.08 -27.52 21.18
C ILE A 364 24.78 -26.71 20.07
N VAL A 365 24.15 -26.55 18.90
CA VAL A 365 24.72 -25.74 17.80
C VAL A 365 24.85 -24.25 18.17
N TYR A 366 24.01 -23.74 19.08
CA TYR A 366 24.11 -22.35 19.55
C TYR A 366 25.23 -22.14 20.58
N GLU A 367 25.53 -23.12 21.44
CA GLU A 367 26.66 -23.01 22.40
C GLU A 367 28.02 -23.02 21.71
N VAL A 368 28.20 -23.89 20.70
CA VAL A 368 29.45 -23.98 19.94
C VAL A 368 29.75 -22.69 19.16
N LYS A 369 28.71 -21.97 18.71
CA LYS A 369 28.89 -20.66 18.06
C LYS A 369 29.24 -19.52 19.01
N ARG A 370 28.89 -19.63 20.29
CA ARG A 370 29.20 -18.62 21.31
C ARG A 370 30.66 -18.74 21.78
N ILE A 371 31.16 -19.97 21.93
CA ILE A 371 32.56 -20.24 22.30
C ILE A 371 33.53 -19.79 21.21
N ARG A 372 33.10 -19.74 19.93
CA ARG A 372 33.92 -19.24 18.82
C ARG A 372 33.97 -17.71 18.68
N ASN A 373 33.17 -16.99 19.46
CA ASN A 373 33.08 -15.52 19.42
C ASN A 373 33.40 -14.87 20.78
N CYS A 374 34.08 -15.58 21.68
CA CYS A 374 34.77 -15.01 22.84
C CYS A 374 36.28 -15.05 22.60
#